data_AF-A0A6P6P286-F1
#
_entry.id   AF-A0A6P6P286-F1
#
_cell.length_a   1.000
_cell.length_b   1.000
_cell.length_c   1.000
_cell.angle_alpha   90.00
_cell.angle_beta   90.00
_cell.angle_gamma   90.00
#
_symmetry.space_group_name_H-M   'P 1'
#
loop_
_entity.id
_entity.type
_entity.pdbx_description
1 polymer ?
#
loop_
_entity_poly.entity_id
_entity_poly.type
_entity_poly.pdbx_seq_one_letter_code
_entity_poly.pdbx_strand_id
1 'polypeptide(L)'
;MESIQTGPYEEKIFMQWKAPNETNGVITLYEITYKALGSLDPSADLTTQRGQVFKLPNETHHLFVGLYPGTTYYFTLKASTNKGFGPPVTTRIATKIAAPSMPEYETESPLNETDTTITVLLKPAQSRGAPVSAYQVVVQEERKQKVRRATDVLECFSIPVSFRNASILNSPHYFAAELPPVSLAVVQPFTIGDNKTYNGYWNAPLSPAKSYSIYFQALSKANGVSISFTVYFIYQFNVPANG
;
A
#
# COMPACT_ATOMS: atom_id res chain seq x y z
N MET A 1 -13.28 -4.33 33.61
CA MET A 1 -12.75 -4.79 32.31
C MET A 1 -13.06 -3.72 31.29
N GLU A 2 -12.03 -2.96 30.91
CA GLU A 2 -12.11 -1.87 29.94
C GLU A 2 -12.06 -2.47 28.53
N SER A 3 -13.11 -2.30 27.73
CA SER A 3 -13.13 -2.78 26.34
C SER A 3 -13.20 -1.58 25.40
N ILE A 4 -12.04 -1.15 24.90
CA ILE A 4 -11.96 -0.31 23.72
C ILE A 4 -12.03 -1.25 22.51
N GLN A 5 -13.09 -1.17 21.71
CA GLN A 5 -13.18 -1.89 20.43
C GLN A 5 -12.66 -0.96 19.32
N THR A 6 -11.51 -1.30 18.73
CA THR A 6 -10.89 -0.52 17.66
C THR A 6 -10.69 -1.37 16.42
N GLY A 7 -11.10 -0.87 15.26
CA GLY A 7 -10.69 -1.40 13.96
C GLY A 7 -9.77 -0.38 13.26
N PRO A 8 -8.47 -0.67 13.10
CA PRO A 8 -7.57 0.26 12.43
C PRO A 8 -7.77 0.22 10.91
N TYR A 9 -7.87 1.41 10.32
CA TYR A 9 -7.70 1.63 8.88
C TYR A 9 -6.29 2.19 8.64
N GLU A 10 -5.92 2.42 7.38
CA GLU A 10 -4.59 2.96 7.03
C GLU A 10 -4.37 4.33 7.70
N GLU A 11 -5.36 5.22 7.67
CA GLU A 11 -5.20 6.61 8.15
C GLU A 11 -6.23 7.02 9.21
N LYS A 12 -6.92 6.03 9.78
CA LYS A 12 -8.02 6.27 10.72
C LYS A 12 -8.04 5.25 11.84
N ILE A 13 -8.38 5.71 13.03
CA ILE A 13 -8.63 4.87 14.20
C ILE A 13 -10.00 5.24 14.74
N PHE A 14 -10.92 4.27 14.73
CA PHE A 14 -12.17 4.37 15.47
C PHE A 14 -11.92 3.94 16.92
N MET A 15 -12.24 4.83 17.86
CA MET A 15 -12.13 4.58 19.29
C MET A 15 -13.52 4.65 19.92
N GLN A 16 -13.85 3.66 20.75
CA GLN A 16 -15.07 3.62 21.55
C GLN A 16 -14.71 3.31 23.01
N TRP A 17 -15.39 3.95 23.95
CA TRP A 17 -15.18 3.74 25.39
C TRP A 17 -16.51 3.62 26.14
N LYS A 18 -16.43 3.27 27.42
CA LYS A 18 -17.54 3.29 28.36
C LYS A 18 -17.26 4.33 29.44
N ALA A 19 -18.31 4.79 30.10
CA ALA A 19 -18.16 5.64 31.28
C ALA A 19 -17.36 4.89 32.38
N PRO A 20 -16.55 5.60 33.19
CA PRO A 20 -15.89 5.02 34.35
C PRO A 20 -16.90 4.36 35.31
N ASN A 21 -16.51 3.24 35.93
CA ASN A 21 -17.36 2.55 36.91
C ASN A 21 -17.63 3.42 38.15
N GLU A 22 -16.66 4.22 38.57
CA GLU A 22 -16.75 5.13 39.69
C GLU A 22 -16.58 6.57 39.19
N THR A 23 -17.70 7.28 38.99
CA THR A 23 -17.66 8.63 38.44
C THR A 23 -17.41 9.70 39.49
N ASN A 24 -17.69 9.42 40.77
CA ASN A 24 -17.54 10.32 41.92
C ASN A 24 -18.10 11.74 41.66
N GLY A 25 -19.16 11.82 40.85
CA GLY A 25 -19.74 13.05 40.32
C GLY A 25 -20.40 12.84 38.95
N VAL A 26 -21.05 13.89 38.44
CA VAL A 26 -21.60 13.91 37.08
C VAL A 26 -20.47 14.23 36.10
N ILE A 27 -20.30 13.37 35.09
CA ILE A 27 -19.34 13.60 34.02
C ILE A 27 -19.81 14.79 33.17
N THR A 28 -18.93 15.76 32.97
CA THR A 28 -19.19 16.97 32.18
C THR A 28 -18.49 16.94 30.83
N LEU A 29 -17.35 16.24 30.72
CA LEU A 29 -16.57 16.16 29.49
C LEU A 29 -15.65 14.94 29.48
N TYR A 30 -15.35 14.42 28.30
CA TYR A 30 -14.20 13.56 28.06
C TYR A 30 -13.12 14.32 27.30
N GLU A 31 -11.87 14.15 27.71
CA GLU A 31 -10.68 14.64 27.01
C GLU A 31 -9.89 13.44 26.50
N ILE A 32 -9.59 13.43 25.21
CA ILE A 32 -8.75 12.39 24.61
C ILE A 32 -7.55 13.07 23.96
N THR A 33 -6.35 12.71 24.41
CA THR A 33 -5.09 13.13 23.78
C THR A 33 -4.47 11.96 23.06
N TYR A 34 -3.83 12.23 21.92
CA TYR A 34 -3.08 11.22 21.18
C TYR A 34 -1.71 11.75 20.75
N LYS A 35 -0.75 10.85 20.63
CA LYS A 35 0.57 11.11 20.04
C LYS A 35 1.11 9.88 19.35
N ALA A 36 1.77 10.06 18.22
CA ALA A 36 2.54 9.00 17.58
C ALA A 36 3.74 8.60 18.46
N LEU A 37 3.98 7.29 18.58
CA LEU A 37 5.12 6.70 19.27
C LEU A 37 6.23 6.26 18.32
N GLY A 38 5.87 5.85 17.11
CA GLY A 38 6.79 5.33 16.11
C GLY A 38 6.05 4.87 14.86
N SER A 39 6.73 4.94 13.72
CA SER A 39 6.25 4.47 12.42
C SER A 39 7.16 3.37 11.89
N LEU A 40 6.57 2.47 11.11
CA LEU A 40 7.33 1.52 10.30
C LEU A 40 7.95 2.21 9.07
N ASP A 41 7.43 3.38 8.67
CA ASP A 41 8.02 4.18 7.62
C ASP A 41 9.17 5.04 8.18
N PRO A 42 10.43 4.80 7.75
CA PRO A 42 11.59 5.54 8.26
C PRO A 42 11.59 7.02 7.85
N SER A 43 10.79 7.39 6.85
CA SER A 43 10.69 8.77 6.35
C SER A 43 9.58 9.60 7.01
N ALA A 44 8.73 8.99 7.85
CA ALA A 44 7.59 9.65 8.45
C ALA A 44 8.00 10.66 9.55
N ASP A 45 7.65 11.94 9.35
CA ASP A 45 7.78 12.96 10.39
C ASP A 45 6.61 12.92 11.38
N LEU A 46 6.89 12.43 12.59
CA LEU A 46 5.88 12.25 13.64
C LEU A 46 5.65 13.49 14.50
N THR A 47 6.38 14.59 14.28
CA THR A 47 6.32 15.79 15.13
C THR A 47 4.91 16.40 15.18
N THR A 48 4.19 16.34 14.06
CA THR A 48 2.83 16.85 13.87
C THR A 48 1.74 15.83 14.23
N GLN A 49 2.09 14.56 14.41
CA GLN A 49 1.16 13.45 14.63
C GLN A 49 0.74 13.34 16.11
N ARG A 50 0.19 14.42 16.64
CA ARG A 50 -0.30 14.54 18.01
C ARG A 50 -1.48 15.51 18.08
N GLY A 51 -2.34 15.34 19.06
CA GLY A 51 -3.46 16.25 19.24
C GLY A 51 -4.34 15.88 20.41
N GLN A 52 -5.45 16.61 20.52
CA GLN A 52 -6.41 16.47 21.58
C GLN A 52 -7.81 16.78 21.06
N VAL A 53 -8.79 16.03 21.56
CA VAL A 53 -10.21 16.24 21.27
C VAL A 53 -11.02 16.18 22.56
N PHE A 54 -12.14 16.89 22.57
CA PHE A 54 -13.07 16.93 23.68
C PHE A 54 -14.42 16.40 23.22
N LYS A 55 -15.05 15.56 24.05
CA LYS A 55 -16.34 14.92 23.74
C LYS A 55 -17.31 15.11 24.89
N LEU A 56 -18.58 15.32 24.54
CA LEU A 56 -19.65 15.48 25.52
C LEU A 56 -19.91 14.15 26.26
N PRO A 57 -20.54 14.18 27.44
CA PRO A 57 -20.77 12.97 28.25
C PRO A 57 -21.58 11.87 27.54
N ASN A 58 -22.46 12.25 26.61
CA ASN A 58 -23.26 11.34 25.80
C ASN A 58 -22.52 10.81 24.56
N GLU A 59 -21.32 11.30 24.27
CA GLU A 59 -20.49 10.86 23.15
C GLU A 59 -19.41 9.91 23.65
N THR A 60 -19.56 8.63 23.36
CA THR A 60 -18.66 7.56 23.83
C THR A 60 -17.79 6.96 22.74
N HIS A 61 -17.64 7.68 21.63
CA HIS A 61 -16.79 7.28 20.51
C HIS A 61 -16.21 8.49 19.78
N HIS A 62 -15.13 8.26 19.04
CA HIS A 62 -14.50 9.23 18.17
C HIS A 62 -13.75 8.54 17.03
N LEU A 63 -13.81 9.13 15.83
CA LEU A 63 -13.03 8.70 14.67
C LEU A 63 -11.87 9.67 14.46
N PHE A 64 -10.67 9.23 14.79
CA PHE A 64 -9.45 9.95 14.44
C PHE A 64 -9.16 9.75 12.96
N VAL A 65 -8.90 10.83 12.23
CA VAL A 65 -8.61 10.83 10.78
C VAL A 65 -7.32 11.60 10.50
N GLY A 66 -6.71 11.36 9.33
CA GLY A 66 -5.44 12.00 8.96
C GLY A 66 -4.26 11.48 9.77
N LEU A 67 -4.40 10.27 10.34
CA LEU A 67 -3.29 9.58 11.00
C LEU A 67 -2.37 9.00 9.92
N TYR A 68 -1.09 8.86 10.25
CA TYR A 68 -0.13 8.23 9.37
C TYR A 68 -0.30 6.71 9.37
N PRO A 69 -0.17 6.05 8.21
CA PRO A 69 -0.22 4.60 8.12
C PRO A 69 0.98 3.95 8.79
N GLY A 70 0.80 2.68 9.17
CA GLY A 70 1.77 1.84 9.89
C GLY A 70 2.43 2.53 11.10
N THR A 71 1.68 3.40 11.77
CA THR A 71 2.16 4.22 12.87
C THR A 71 1.43 3.82 14.15
N THR A 72 2.19 3.62 15.23
CA THR A 72 1.65 3.30 16.55
C THR A 72 1.34 4.58 17.30
N TYR A 73 0.09 4.76 17.71
CA TYR A 73 -0.37 5.89 18.49
C TYR A 73 -0.62 5.50 19.94
N TYR A 74 -0.27 6.41 20.84
CA TYR A 74 -0.60 6.36 22.25
C TYR A 74 -1.76 7.30 22.52
N PHE A 75 -2.86 6.75 23.03
CA PHE A 75 -4.05 7.50 23.40
C PHE A 75 -4.18 7.56 24.92
N THR A 76 -4.69 8.69 25.41
CA THR A 76 -5.01 8.91 26.83
C THR A 76 -6.40 9.54 26.90
N LEU A 77 -7.32 8.87 27.59
CA LEU A 77 -8.70 9.30 27.81
C LEU A 77 -8.87 9.69 29.28
N LYS A 78 -9.41 10.87 29.55
CA LYS A 78 -9.78 11.34 30.90
C LYS A 78 -11.24 11.78 30.92
N ALA A 79 -11.96 11.40 31.96
CA ALA A 79 -13.27 11.95 32.27
C ALA A 79 -13.11 13.16 33.20
N SER A 80 -13.92 14.19 32.99
CA SER A 80 -13.97 15.38 33.84
C SER A 80 -15.32 15.48 34.54
N THR A 81 -15.30 15.98 35.77
CA THR A 81 -16.49 16.37 36.54
C THR A 81 -16.35 17.84 36.99
N ASN A 82 -17.32 18.36 37.73
CA ASN A 82 -17.20 19.68 38.36
C ASN A 82 -16.03 19.79 39.37
N LYS A 83 -15.42 18.67 39.78
CA LYS A 83 -14.23 18.64 40.64
C LYS A 83 -12.91 18.55 39.85
N GLY A 84 -12.97 18.47 38.53
CA GLY A 84 -11.81 18.34 37.64
C GLY A 84 -11.71 16.96 36.98
N PHE A 85 -10.54 16.69 36.39
CA PHE A 85 -10.25 15.44 35.69
C PHE A 85 -9.97 14.28 36.65
N GLY A 86 -10.60 13.14 36.37
CA GLY A 86 -10.30 11.87 37.00
C GLY A 86 -9.04 11.20 36.44
N PRO A 87 -8.74 9.98 36.90
CA PRO A 87 -7.58 9.23 36.43
C PRO A 87 -7.66 8.91 34.92
N PRO A 88 -6.52 8.92 34.20
CA PRO A 88 -6.48 8.60 32.79
C PRO A 88 -6.52 7.09 32.51
N VAL A 89 -7.16 6.71 31.41
CA VAL A 89 -7.06 5.39 30.78
C VAL A 89 -6.23 5.53 29.50
N THR A 90 -5.32 4.58 29.24
CA THR A 90 -4.39 4.68 28.11
C THR A 90 -4.39 3.43 27.25
N THR A 91 -4.17 3.59 25.95
CA THR A 91 -4.09 2.46 25.01
C THR A 91 -3.12 2.76 23.87
N ARG A 92 -2.59 1.70 23.27
CA ARG A 92 -1.73 1.77 22.08
C ARG A 92 -2.41 1.09 20.92
N ILE A 93 -2.53 1.80 19.81
CA ILE A 93 -3.20 1.30 18.61
C ILE A 93 -2.32 1.63 17.41
N ALA A 94 -2.04 0.64 16.59
CA ALA A 94 -1.32 0.83 15.32
C ALA A 94 -2.31 0.96 14.16
N THR A 95 -2.10 1.96 13.31
CA THR A 95 -2.77 2.02 12.00
C THR A 95 -2.26 0.90 11.09
N LYS A 96 -3.07 0.49 10.11
CA LYS A 96 -2.60 -0.46 9.09
C LYS A 96 -1.53 0.20 8.21
N ILE A 97 -0.62 -0.61 7.65
CA ILE A 97 0.24 -0.11 6.58
C ILE A 97 -0.62 0.24 5.36
N ALA A 98 -0.08 1.09 4.51
CA ALA A 98 -0.71 1.51 3.28
C ALA A 98 0.07 0.95 2.08
N ALA A 99 -0.57 0.91 0.92
CA ALA A 99 0.13 0.60 -0.32
C ALA A 99 1.18 1.69 -0.63
N PRO A 100 2.39 1.32 -1.10
CA PRO A 100 3.38 2.29 -1.57
C PRO A 100 2.79 3.21 -2.65
N SER A 101 3.28 4.43 -2.76
CA SER A 101 2.88 5.32 -3.86
C SER A 101 3.82 5.13 -5.04
N MET A 102 3.26 4.91 -6.24
CA MET A 102 4.04 4.86 -7.48
C MET A 102 4.13 6.26 -8.09
N PRO A 103 5.31 6.72 -8.52
CA PRO A 103 5.43 7.98 -9.25
C PRO A 103 4.75 7.88 -10.62
N GLU A 104 4.40 9.02 -11.20
CA GLU A 104 3.86 9.05 -12.56
C GLU A 104 4.95 8.78 -13.61
N TYR A 105 4.59 8.00 -14.62
CA TYR A 105 5.37 7.80 -15.83
C TYR A 105 4.71 8.65 -16.91
N GLU A 106 4.99 9.95 -16.91
CA GLU A 106 4.45 10.87 -17.90
C GLU A 106 4.93 10.51 -19.32
N THR A 107 4.08 9.87 -20.13
CA THR A 107 4.25 9.65 -21.59
C THR A 107 5.69 9.27 -22.03
N GLU A 108 6.44 8.55 -21.18
CA GLU A 108 7.82 8.18 -21.51
C GLU A 108 7.79 7.01 -22.49
N SER A 109 8.22 7.28 -23.73
CA SER A 109 8.43 6.22 -24.70
C SER A 109 9.51 5.26 -24.20
N PRO A 110 9.42 3.97 -24.51
CA PRO A 110 10.47 3.02 -24.16
C PRO A 110 11.81 3.44 -24.79
N LEU A 111 12.88 3.11 -24.07
CA LEU A 111 14.25 3.43 -24.48
C LEU A 111 14.68 2.60 -25.70
N ASN A 112 14.13 1.40 -25.85
CA ASN A 112 14.41 0.50 -26.96
C ASN A 112 13.27 -0.52 -27.13
N GLU A 113 12.95 -0.86 -28.37
CA GLU A 113 11.96 -1.87 -28.75
C GLU A 113 12.53 -2.76 -29.87
N THR A 114 12.35 -4.08 -29.72
CA THR A 114 12.76 -5.09 -30.70
C THR A 114 11.61 -6.08 -30.92
N ASP A 115 11.81 -7.09 -31.77
CA ASP A 115 10.86 -8.19 -32.01
C ASP A 115 10.70 -9.16 -30.83
N THR A 116 11.50 -9.02 -29.77
CA THR A 116 11.50 -9.94 -28.61
C THR A 116 11.69 -9.24 -27.26
N THR A 117 12.06 -7.97 -27.25
CA THR A 117 12.35 -7.21 -26.02
C THR A 117 11.89 -5.76 -26.10
N ILE A 118 11.65 -5.17 -24.93
CA ILE A 118 11.38 -3.74 -24.75
C ILE A 118 12.08 -3.24 -23.48
N THR A 119 12.67 -2.06 -23.53
CA THR A 119 13.36 -1.46 -22.38
C THR A 119 12.60 -0.22 -21.92
N VAL A 120 12.17 -0.22 -20.65
CA VAL A 120 11.45 0.87 -19.99
C VAL A 120 12.25 1.41 -18.81
N LEU A 121 11.96 2.63 -18.36
CA LEU A 121 12.53 3.16 -17.12
C LEU A 121 11.68 2.74 -15.93
N LEU A 122 12.24 2.05 -14.95
CA LEU A 122 11.57 1.82 -13.67
C LEU A 122 11.91 2.94 -12.70
N LYS A 123 10.90 3.48 -12.02
CA LYS A 123 11.04 4.52 -11.00
C LYS A 123 10.73 3.93 -9.62
N PRO A 124 11.50 4.23 -8.57
CA PRO A 124 11.24 3.73 -7.23
C PRO A 124 9.88 4.22 -6.70
N ALA A 125 9.16 3.36 -5.98
CA ALA A 125 7.98 3.75 -5.25
C ALA A 125 8.34 4.47 -3.95
N GLN A 126 7.47 5.36 -3.51
CA GLN A 126 7.55 5.99 -2.20
C GLN A 126 6.88 5.10 -1.15
N SER A 127 7.56 4.87 -0.03
CA SER A 127 6.97 4.18 1.12
C SER A 127 5.74 4.94 1.64
N ARG A 128 4.75 4.19 2.12
CA ARG A 128 3.57 4.76 2.77
C ARG A 128 3.20 3.93 3.98
N GLY A 129 3.77 4.29 5.12
CA GLY A 129 3.50 3.62 6.39
C GLY A 129 4.24 2.30 6.59
N ALA A 130 4.96 1.80 5.60
CA ALA A 130 5.98 0.77 5.74
C ALA A 130 6.92 0.79 4.53
N PRO A 131 8.15 0.25 4.65
CA PRO A 131 9.11 0.24 3.56
C PRO A 131 8.62 -0.62 2.39
N VAL A 132 9.06 -0.28 1.17
CA VAL A 132 8.88 -1.17 0.02
C VAL A 132 9.67 -2.44 0.28
N SER A 133 9.03 -3.59 0.08
CA SER A 133 9.59 -4.92 0.34
C SER A 133 9.99 -5.64 -0.94
N ALA A 134 9.31 -5.36 -2.05
CA ALA A 134 9.63 -5.89 -3.37
C ALA A 134 9.00 -5.02 -4.46
N TYR A 135 9.58 -5.11 -5.65
CA TYR A 135 8.98 -4.63 -6.89
C TYR A 135 8.74 -5.80 -7.83
N GLN A 136 7.66 -5.77 -8.60
CA GLN A 136 7.31 -6.82 -9.55
C GLN A 136 6.96 -6.23 -10.91
N VAL A 137 7.50 -6.84 -11.97
CA VAL A 137 7.18 -6.52 -13.36
C VAL A 137 6.24 -7.59 -13.88
N VAL A 138 5.07 -7.17 -14.33
CA VAL A 138 4.00 -8.05 -14.84
C VAL A 138 3.78 -7.72 -16.31
N VAL A 139 3.78 -8.76 -17.13
CA VAL A 139 3.54 -8.67 -18.57
C VAL A 139 2.21 -9.32 -18.86
N GLN A 140 1.31 -8.55 -19.46
CA GLN A 140 0.00 -9.01 -19.89
C GLN A 140 -0.05 -9.08 -21.41
N GLU A 141 -0.40 -10.24 -21.96
CA GLU A 141 -0.67 -10.41 -23.39
C GLU A 141 -2.08 -9.91 -23.71
N GLU A 142 -2.17 -8.90 -24.57
CA GLU A 142 -3.45 -8.35 -25.02
C GLU A 142 -4.05 -9.26 -26.10
N ARG A 143 -5.21 -9.83 -25.80
CA ARG A 143 -5.96 -10.68 -26.74
C ARG A 143 -7.00 -9.80 -27.46
N LYS A 144 -7.17 -10.00 -28.78
CA LYS A 144 -8.08 -9.21 -29.65
C LYS A 144 -9.59 -9.35 -29.33
N GLN A 145 -10.01 -9.80 -28.14
CA GLN A 145 -11.42 -9.93 -27.78
C GLN A 145 -11.82 -9.28 -26.45
N LYS A 146 -12.98 -8.57 -26.58
CA LYS A 146 -13.82 -7.81 -25.65
C LYS A 146 -13.27 -6.47 -25.18
N VAL A 147 -13.90 -5.41 -25.72
CA VAL A 147 -14.02 -4.07 -25.14
C VAL A 147 -14.25 -4.21 -23.64
N ARG A 148 -13.19 -4.05 -22.84
CA ARG A 148 -13.32 -3.90 -21.39
C ARG A 148 -13.95 -2.54 -21.15
N ARG A 149 -15.01 -2.52 -20.33
CA ARG A 149 -15.72 -1.29 -19.95
C ARG A 149 -14.74 -0.39 -19.19
N ALA A 150 -14.95 0.92 -19.24
CA ALA A 150 -14.16 1.98 -18.60
C ALA A 150 -14.16 1.96 -17.05
N THR A 151 -14.31 0.80 -16.43
CA THR A 151 -14.37 0.57 -14.97
C THR A 151 -13.47 -0.57 -14.51
N ASP A 152 -12.54 -1.07 -15.33
CA ASP A 152 -11.43 -1.88 -14.81
C ASP A 152 -10.53 -0.94 -14.01
N VAL A 153 -10.91 -0.74 -12.73
CA VAL A 153 -10.00 -0.28 -11.70
C VAL A 153 -8.75 -1.13 -11.85
N LEU A 154 -7.60 -0.48 -11.89
CA LEU A 154 -6.31 -1.13 -11.98
C LEU A 154 -6.10 -2.00 -10.72
N GLU A 155 -6.66 -3.21 -10.72
CA GLU A 155 -6.52 -4.18 -9.65
C GLU A 155 -5.10 -4.74 -9.70
N CYS A 156 -4.43 -4.76 -8.54
CA CYS A 156 -3.07 -5.28 -8.52
C CYS A 156 -3.03 -6.80 -8.68
N PHE A 157 -1.91 -7.29 -9.19
CA PHE A 157 -1.69 -8.70 -9.40
C PHE A 157 -1.27 -9.36 -8.08
N SER A 158 -2.27 -9.82 -7.31
CA SER A 158 -2.06 -10.34 -5.95
C SER A 158 -1.53 -11.78 -5.88
N ILE A 159 -1.72 -12.57 -6.95
CA ILE A 159 -1.29 -13.97 -7.03
C ILE A 159 -0.19 -14.09 -8.10
N PRO A 160 1.06 -14.35 -7.71
CA PRO A 160 2.14 -14.50 -8.68
C PRO A 160 1.96 -15.73 -9.57
N VAL A 161 2.14 -15.54 -10.89
CA VAL A 161 2.07 -16.60 -11.90
C VAL A 161 3.32 -16.53 -12.79
N SER A 162 4.10 -17.61 -12.83
CA SER A 162 5.26 -17.71 -13.72
C SER A 162 4.82 -17.85 -15.18
N PHE A 163 5.71 -17.51 -16.13
CA PHE A 163 5.42 -17.65 -17.56
C PHE A 163 4.91 -19.05 -17.96
N ARG A 164 5.55 -20.12 -17.46
CA ARG A 164 5.14 -21.51 -17.73
C ARG A 164 3.73 -21.81 -17.22
N ASN A 165 3.43 -21.35 -15.99
CA ASN A 165 2.13 -21.58 -15.39
C ASN A 165 1.04 -20.73 -16.05
N ALA A 166 1.37 -19.55 -16.57
CA ALA A 166 0.42 -18.69 -17.26
C ALA A 166 -0.19 -19.40 -18.49
N SER A 167 0.62 -20.13 -19.26
CA SER A 167 0.12 -20.93 -20.38
C SER A 167 -0.80 -22.06 -19.91
N ILE A 168 -0.43 -22.77 -18.84
CA ILE A 168 -1.21 -23.90 -18.30
C ILE A 168 -2.56 -23.42 -17.74
N LEU A 169 -2.54 -22.31 -17.01
CA LEU A 169 -3.71 -21.72 -16.37
C LEU A 169 -4.52 -20.82 -17.30
N ASN A 170 -4.10 -20.67 -18.56
CA ASN A 170 -4.67 -19.72 -19.52
C ASN A 170 -4.77 -18.29 -18.95
N SER A 171 -3.80 -17.90 -18.12
CA SER A 171 -3.70 -16.55 -17.56
C SER A 171 -3.35 -15.54 -18.67
N PRO A 172 -3.95 -14.34 -18.68
CA PRO A 172 -3.57 -13.29 -19.62
C PRO A 172 -2.24 -12.62 -19.26
N HIS A 173 -1.72 -12.85 -18.04
CA HIS A 173 -0.50 -12.21 -17.56
C HIS A 173 0.45 -13.22 -16.90
N TYR A 174 1.72 -12.82 -16.81
CA TYR A 174 2.75 -13.50 -16.05
C TYR A 174 3.69 -12.49 -15.40
N PHE A 175 4.36 -12.93 -14.34
CA PHE A 175 5.37 -12.15 -13.64
C PHE A 175 6.71 -12.40 -14.33
N ALA A 176 7.28 -11.33 -14.87
CA ALA A 176 8.55 -11.36 -15.61
C ALA A 176 9.74 -11.18 -14.67
N ALA A 177 9.56 -10.43 -13.57
CA ALA A 177 10.59 -10.23 -12.58
C ALA A 177 10.01 -9.90 -11.20
N GLU A 178 10.76 -10.27 -10.18
CA GLU A 178 10.69 -9.66 -8.86
C GLU A 178 12.06 -9.11 -8.49
N LEU A 179 12.09 -7.83 -8.12
CA LEU A 179 13.27 -7.05 -7.87
C LEU A 179 13.31 -6.63 -6.39
N PRO A 180 14.41 -6.85 -5.67
CA PRO A 180 14.52 -6.38 -4.30
C PRO A 180 14.61 -4.84 -4.26
N PRO A 181 14.14 -4.17 -3.20
CA PRO A 181 14.12 -2.71 -3.12
C PRO A 181 15.50 -2.06 -3.37
N VAL A 182 16.56 -2.69 -2.88
CA VAL A 182 17.95 -2.23 -3.07
C VAL A 182 18.37 -2.17 -4.55
N SER A 183 17.76 -3.01 -5.40
CA SER A 183 18.08 -3.01 -6.83
C SER A 183 17.45 -1.83 -7.56
N LEU A 184 16.47 -1.13 -6.98
CA LEU A 184 15.78 0.02 -7.57
C LEU A 184 15.73 1.17 -6.55
N ALA A 185 16.90 1.69 -6.18
CA ALA A 185 17.01 2.86 -5.31
C ALA A 185 16.84 4.19 -6.06
N VAL A 186 17.12 4.17 -7.37
CA VAL A 186 17.01 5.32 -8.29
C VAL A 186 16.33 4.85 -9.58
N VAL A 187 15.93 5.81 -10.42
CA VAL A 187 15.36 5.51 -11.75
C VAL A 187 16.38 4.74 -12.59
N GLN A 188 15.99 3.61 -13.18
CA GLN A 188 16.89 2.79 -13.97
C GLN A 188 16.18 2.03 -15.10
N PRO A 189 16.87 1.70 -16.20
CA PRO A 189 16.30 0.90 -17.28
C PRO A 189 16.09 -0.56 -16.86
N PHE A 190 14.99 -1.15 -17.32
CA PHE A 190 14.69 -2.57 -17.21
C PHE A 190 14.20 -3.11 -18.56
N THR A 191 14.79 -4.21 -19.02
CA THR A 191 14.45 -4.84 -20.29
C THR A 191 13.53 -6.03 -20.07
N ILE A 192 12.29 -5.93 -20.54
CA ILE A 192 11.33 -7.03 -20.59
C ILE A 192 11.67 -7.90 -21.80
N GLY A 193 11.65 -9.23 -21.62
CA GLY A 193 11.97 -10.21 -22.65
C GLY A 193 13.44 -10.59 -22.76
N ASP A 194 14.30 -10.14 -21.85
CA ASP A 194 15.76 -10.33 -21.92
C ASP A 194 16.25 -11.76 -21.64
N ASN A 195 15.32 -12.72 -21.49
CA ASN A 195 15.56 -14.13 -21.25
C ASN A 195 16.31 -14.45 -19.95
N LYS A 196 16.41 -13.51 -19.01
CA LYS A 196 17.00 -13.74 -17.69
C LYS A 196 15.95 -14.15 -16.66
N THR A 197 16.42 -14.61 -15.51
CA THR A 197 15.58 -14.96 -14.37
C THR A 197 15.83 -14.01 -13.21
N TYR A 198 14.77 -13.41 -12.67
CA TYR A 198 14.80 -12.43 -11.59
C TYR A 198 13.99 -12.96 -10.40
N ASN A 199 14.68 -13.31 -9.32
CA ASN A 199 14.11 -13.92 -8.11
C ASN A 199 13.12 -15.08 -8.40
N GLY A 200 13.48 -15.97 -9.33
CA GLY A 200 12.67 -17.14 -9.71
C GLY A 200 11.66 -16.91 -10.83
N TYR A 201 11.45 -15.67 -11.28
CA TYR A 201 10.61 -15.34 -12.42
C TYR A 201 11.44 -15.26 -13.69
N TRP A 202 11.11 -16.09 -14.68
CA TRP A 202 11.76 -16.07 -15.99
C TRP A 202 11.12 -14.99 -16.87
N ASN A 203 11.94 -14.03 -17.28
CA ASN A 203 11.59 -12.92 -18.17
C ASN A 203 11.62 -13.40 -19.63
N ALA A 204 10.60 -14.19 -20.00
CA ALA A 204 10.53 -14.86 -21.29
C ALA A 204 10.56 -13.86 -22.46
N PRO A 205 11.32 -14.14 -23.54
CA PRO A 205 11.27 -13.35 -24.77
C PRO A 205 9.85 -13.14 -25.26
N LEU A 206 9.57 -11.92 -25.69
CA LEU A 206 8.26 -11.55 -26.22
C LEU A 206 8.04 -12.22 -27.58
N SER A 207 6.77 -12.53 -27.87
CA SER A 207 6.42 -13.16 -29.14
C SER A 207 6.18 -12.11 -30.23
N PRO A 208 6.75 -12.28 -31.43
CA PRO A 208 6.46 -11.44 -32.59
C PRO A 208 4.97 -11.37 -32.90
N ALA A 209 4.53 -10.23 -33.45
CA ALA A 209 3.15 -9.98 -33.85
C ALA A 209 2.09 -10.09 -32.73
N LYS A 210 2.52 -10.02 -31.45
CA LYS A 210 1.64 -9.93 -30.28
C LYS A 210 1.64 -8.54 -29.66
N SER A 211 0.59 -8.25 -28.92
CA SER A 211 0.40 -6.99 -28.18
C SER A 211 0.58 -7.26 -26.69
N TYR A 212 1.29 -6.38 -25.98
CA TYR A 212 1.53 -6.52 -24.55
C TYR A 212 1.30 -5.22 -23.79
N SER A 213 0.82 -5.35 -22.55
CA SER A 213 0.77 -4.30 -21.54
C SER A 213 1.75 -4.63 -20.42
N ILE A 214 2.56 -3.64 -20.02
CA ILE A 214 3.52 -3.76 -18.92
C ILE A 214 2.97 -3.05 -17.70
N TYR A 215 2.90 -3.80 -16.62
CA TYR A 215 2.57 -3.27 -15.30
C TYR A 215 3.77 -3.41 -14.38
N PHE A 216 3.89 -2.44 -13.49
CA PHE A 216 4.90 -2.43 -12.47
C PHE A 216 4.25 -2.17 -11.12
N GLN A 217 4.46 -3.07 -10.18
CA GLN A 217 3.85 -2.98 -8.87
C GLN A 217 4.87 -3.02 -7.76
N ALA A 218 4.64 -2.20 -6.74
CA ALA A 218 5.41 -2.15 -5.51
C ALA A 218 4.61 -2.78 -4.38
N LEU A 219 5.29 -3.56 -3.54
CA LEU A 219 4.69 -4.28 -2.42
C LEU A 219 5.31 -3.79 -1.12
N SER A 220 4.49 -3.61 -0.10
CA SER A 220 4.95 -3.41 1.27
C SER A 220 4.46 -4.54 2.16
N LYS A 221 5.36 -5.12 2.96
CA LYS A 221 5.05 -6.16 3.94
C LYS A 221 5.62 -5.77 5.29
N ALA A 222 4.76 -5.72 6.30
CA ALA A 222 5.18 -5.49 7.68
C ALA A 222 4.43 -6.37 8.67
N ASN A 223 5.07 -6.66 9.81
CA ASN A 223 4.51 -7.43 10.92
C ASN A 223 3.93 -8.79 10.49
N GLY A 224 4.59 -9.47 9.55
CA GLY A 224 4.29 -10.85 9.13
C GLY A 224 3.02 -11.06 8.31
N VAL A 225 2.03 -10.16 8.33
CA VAL A 225 0.68 -10.40 7.76
C VAL A 225 0.12 -9.23 6.96
N SER A 226 0.56 -7.99 7.21
CA SER A 226 0.03 -6.84 6.46
C SER A 226 0.77 -6.72 5.13
N ILE A 227 0.07 -6.98 4.01
CA ILE A 227 0.58 -6.81 2.65
C ILE A 227 -0.31 -5.79 1.96
N SER A 228 0.32 -4.78 1.35
CA SER A 228 -0.32 -3.78 0.52
C SER A 228 0.47 -3.63 -0.78
N PHE A 229 -0.23 -3.34 -1.87
CA PHE A 229 0.38 -3.21 -3.19
C PHE A 229 -0.19 -2.00 -3.93
N THR A 230 0.62 -1.43 -4.80
CA THR A 230 0.17 -0.46 -5.81
C THR A 230 0.74 -0.92 -7.12
N VAL A 231 -0.11 -0.98 -8.14
CA VAL A 231 0.28 -1.27 -9.51
C VAL A 231 0.20 0.02 -10.33
N TYR A 232 1.08 0.12 -11.31
CA TYR A 232 1.13 1.21 -12.25
C TYR A 232 1.26 0.64 -13.67
N PHE A 233 0.49 1.19 -14.60
CA PHE A 233 0.61 0.85 -16.02
C PHE A 233 1.78 1.64 -16.61
N ILE A 234 2.80 0.94 -17.11
CA ILE A 234 3.96 1.59 -17.71
C ILE A 234 3.67 1.92 -19.18
N TYR A 235 3.33 0.90 -19.96
CA TYR A 235 3.30 1.02 -21.41
C TYR A 235 2.56 -0.15 -22.08
N GLN A 236 1.97 0.12 -23.25
CA GLN A 236 1.37 -0.88 -24.13
C GLN A 236 2.01 -0.78 -25.51
N PHE A 237 2.34 -1.91 -26.11
CA PHE A 237 3.05 -1.97 -27.39
C PHE A 237 2.73 -3.21 -28.19
N ASN A 238 3.04 -3.14 -29.49
CA ASN A 238 2.91 -4.25 -30.42
C ASN A 238 4.30 -4.68 -30.85
N VAL A 239 4.61 -5.95 -30.62
CA VAL A 239 5.87 -6.52 -31.08
C VAL A 239 5.82 -6.66 -32.60
N PRO A 240 6.80 -6.11 -33.34
CA PRO A 240 6.82 -6.22 -34.79
C PRO A 240 6.83 -7.69 -35.24
N ALA A 241 6.23 -7.96 -36.41
CA ALA A 241 6.37 -9.27 -37.04
C ALA A 241 7.80 -9.42 -37.59
N ASN A 242 8.36 -10.63 -37.55
CA ASN A 242 9.65 -10.92 -38.18
C ASN A 242 9.58 -10.55 -39.67
N GLY A 243 10.47 -9.66 -40.10
CA GLY A 243 10.66 -9.28 -41.51
C GLY A 243 11.41 -10.35 -42.29
#